data_AF-A0AB36X7B8-F1
#
_entry.id   AF-A0AB36X7B8-F1
#
_cell.length_a   1.000
_cell.length_b   1.000
_cell.length_c   1.000
_cell.angle_alpha   90.00
_cell.angle_beta   90.00
_cell.angle_gamma   90.00
#
_symmetry.space_group_name_H-M   'P 1'
#
loop_
_entity.id
_entity.type
_entity.pdbx_description
1 polymer ?
#
loop_
_entity_poly.entity_id
_entity_poly.type
_entity_poly.pdbx_seq_one_letter_code
_entity_poly.pdbx_strand_id
1 'polypeptide(L)'
;KLVLDAPTVVFTGNAFIPSAAIASLSADKITTGTLNAANLNVINLNASAIVTGTISGANLAINLNTGEVLFQKGSIKSTNGLLNINIDNGTFAQGDGVKGMLFTQGELYLSTSSMWASLMGGGDGAVPDYGKIGFNQAIVGQGLLIEGKHVLTLGIHKDNWPSTVIAAPPSLMMSDTGWFYLNGQGTLVQIDGGDKYEVNGFSSQPAIYIGTNAPTWNKGPKNRIVIDAEYVHIRSVYDMTTSSSPNVFVASDGALVRSTSASKYKVNIERTRSTDLAERLLTVPNAHWLDKAAMERYASGEQKELPQTNFGLIAEDLEAAGLEDLVVRGPDGELEGIQYDRIAAALLPLLAQMKTEIDELKATA
;
A
#
# COMPACT_ATOMS: atom_id res chain seq x y z
N LYS A 1 -50.90 77.17 -37.06
CA LYS A 1 -50.17 75.88 -36.92
C LYS A 1 -48.76 76.11 -37.44
N LEU A 2 -47.72 75.85 -36.64
CA LEU A 2 -46.36 75.80 -37.17
C LEU A 2 -46.16 74.40 -37.77
N VAL A 3 -45.86 74.34 -39.06
CA VAL A 3 -45.61 73.10 -39.79
C VAL A 3 -44.20 73.18 -40.32
N LEU A 4 -43.34 72.28 -39.84
CA LEU A 4 -41.96 72.14 -40.31
C LEU A 4 -41.92 70.90 -41.22
N ASP A 5 -42.44 71.09 -42.43
CA ASP A 5 -42.60 70.05 -43.46
C ASP A 5 -41.86 70.49 -44.71
N ALA A 6 -40.54 70.43 -44.63
CA ALA A 6 -39.65 70.66 -45.75
C ALA A 6 -38.61 69.54 -45.76
N PRO A 7 -38.11 69.11 -46.94
CA PRO A 7 -37.04 68.10 -47.04
C PRO A 7 -35.79 68.45 -46.20
N THR A 8 -35.58 69.74 -45.91
CA THR A 8 -34.45 70.25 -45.14
C THR A 8 -34.90 71.31 -44.13
N VAL A 9 -35.35 70.88 -42.95
CA VAL A 9 -35.47 71.74 -41.77
C VAL A 9 -34.15 71.68 -41.00
N VAL A 10 -33.48 72.83 -40.79
CA VAL A 10 -32.16 72.90 -40.15
C VAL A 10 -32.24 73.69 -38.84
N PHE A 11 -31.76 73.09 -37.75
CA PHE A 11 -31.49 73.78 -36.49
C PHE A 11 -29.97 74.03 -36.40
N THR A 12 -29.54 75.28 -36.32
CA THR A 12 -28.11 75.67 -36.30
C THR A 12 -27.45 75.54 -34.91
N GLY A 13 -28.20 75.05 -33.92
CA GLY A 13 -27.76 74.90 -32.54
C GLY A 13 -28.71 73.98 -31.77
N ASN A 14 -29.09 74.37 -30.55
CA ASN A 14 -30.02 73.58 -29.73
C ASN A 14 -31.46 73.76 -30.22
N ALA A 15 -32.22 72.67 -30.25
CA ALA A 15 -33.67 72.71 -30.33
C ALA A 15 -34.24 72.57 -28.90
N PHE A 16 -35.04 73.54 -28.45
CA PHE A 16 -35.77 73.42 -27.19
C PHE A 16 -37.09 72.69 -27.44
N ILE A 17 -37.19 71.44 -26.98
CA ILE A 17 -38.38 70.59 -27.12
C ILE A 17 -38.75 70.05 -25.73
N PRO A 18 -39.68 70.69 -25.00
CA PRO A 18 -40.08 70.21 -23.68
C PRO A 18 -40.84 68.89 -23.73
N SER A 19 -41.53 68.61 -24.85
CA SER A 19 -42.23 67.35 -25.13
C SER A 19 -42.46 67.20 -26.63
N ALA A 20 -42.44 65.97 -27.16
CA ALA A 20 -42.81 65.68 -28.55
C ALA A 20 -43.55 64.35 -28.66
N ALA A 21 -44.55 64.31 -29.55
CA ALA A 21 -45.12 63.06 -30.04
C ALA A 21 -44.38 62.66 -31.31
N ILE A 22 -43.53 61.62 -31.22
CA ILE A 22 -42.67 61.17 -32.31
C ILE A 22 -43.17 59.81 -32.79
N ALA A 23 -43.60 59.73 -34.05
CA ALA A 23 -44.07 58.47 -34.64
C ALA A 23 -42.90 57.49 -34.88
N SER A 24 -41.74 58.00 -35.29
CA SER A 24 -40.50 57.24 -35.49
C SER A 24 -39.28 58.17 -35.39
N LEU A 25 -38.13 57.59 -35.04
CA LEU A 25 -36.86 58.31 -34.91
C LEU A 25 -35.72 57.44 -35.46
N SER A 26 -34.89 57.99 -36.34
CA SER A 26 -33.55 57.45 -36.59
C SER A 26 -32.64 57.90 -35.45
N ALA A 27 -32.04 56.95 -34.73
CA ALA A 27 -31.36 57.19 -33.46
C ALA A 27 -29.83 57.14 -33.55
N ASP A 28 -29.24 57.41 -34.72
CA ASP A 28 -27.81 57.27 -34.99
C ASP A 28 -26.90 58.18 -34.14
N LYS A 29 -27.45 59.24 -33.53
CA LYS A 29 -26.69 60.24 -32.76
C LYS A 29 -27.19 60.45 -31.33
N ILE A 30 -27.98 59.52 -30.79
CA ILE A 30 -28.43 59.67 -29.39
C ILE A 30 -27.23 59.53 -28.45
N THR A 31 -26.87 60.63 -27.80
CA THR A 31 -25.95 60.68 -26.66
C THR A 31 -26.68 61.42 -25.54
N THR A 32 -26.82 60.82 -24.37
CA THR A 32 -27.60 61.38 -23.25
C THR A 32 -26.91 61.09 -21.91
N GLY A 33 -27.26 61.83 -20.85
CA GLY A 33 -26.78 61.56 -19.49
C GLY A 33 -27.52 60.38 -18.85
N THR A 34 -28.85 60.34 -18.97
CA THR A 34 -29.67 59.22 -18.49
C THR A 34 -30.75 58.93 -19.52
N LEU A 35 -30.77 57.68 -19.99
CA LEU A 35 -31.88 57.13 -20.74
C LEU A 35 -32.68 56.24 -19.80
N ASN A 36 -33.87 56.68 -19.38
CA ASN A 36 -34.78 55.81 -18.62
C ASN A 36 -35.47 54.84 -19.59
N ALA A 37 -34.99 53.60 -19.65
CA ALA A 37 -35.38 52.59 -20.63
C ALA A 37 -36.45 51.60 -20.11
N ALA A 38 -37.30 51.99 -19.15
CA ALA A 38 -38.24 51.08 -18.47
C ALA A 38 -39.18 50.29 -19.41
N ASN A 39 -39.49 50.82 -20.60
CA ASN A 39 -40.37 50.18 -21.59
C ASN A 39 -39.68 49.98 -22.96
N LEU A 40 -38.35 49.95 -23.01
CA LEU A 40 -37.58 49.83 -24.25
C LEU A 40 -37.24 48.37 -24.54
N ASN A 41 -37.56 47.90 -25.74
CA ASN A 41 -37.08 46.62 -26.25
C ASN A 41 -35.84 46.83 -27.11
N VAL A 42 -34.70 46.26 -26.70
CA VAL A 42 -33.45 46.29 -27.46
C VAL A 42 -33.21 44.91 -28.06
N ILE A 43 -33.11 44.82 -29.39
CA ILE A 43 -32.90 43.55 -30.09
C ILE A 43 -31.42 43.16 -30.08
N ASN A 44 -30.54 44.13 -30.35
CA ASN A 44 -29.09 43.93 -30.36
C ASN A 44 -28.43 45.02 -29.52
N LEU A 45 -27.90 44.65 -28.36
CA LEU A 45 -27.13 45.54 -27.50
C LEU A 45 -25.64 45.26 -27.67
N ASN A 46 -24.89 46.23 -28.18
CA ASN A 46 -23.43 46.22 -28.13
C ASN A 46 -22.98 47.24 -27.09
N ALA A 47 -22.57 46.75 -25.92
CA ALA A 47 -22.13 47.58 -24.80
C ALA A 47 -20.67 47.27 -24.47
N SER A 48 -19.81 48.29 -24.52
CA SER A 48 -18.42 48.17 -24.07
C SER A 48 -18.28 48.21 -22.53
N ALA A 49 -19.29 48.73 -21.82
CA ALA A 49 -19.31 48.79 -20.36
C ALA A 49 -20.73 48.65 -19.81
N ILE A 50 -20.89 47.83 -18.77
CA ILE A 50 -22.06 47.78 -17.89
C ILE A 50 -21.51 47.77 -16.48
N VAL A 51 -21.71 48.85 -15.73
CA VAL A 51 -20.94 49.12 -14.50
C VAL A 51 -21.69 48.83 -13.20
N THR A 52 -23.01 48.64 -13.27
CA THR A 52 -23.86 48.37 -12.08
C THR A 52 -25.17 47.71 -12.51
N GLY A 53 -25.92 47.19 -11.54
CA GLY A 53 -27.26 46.64 -11.72
C GLY A 53 -27.29 45.13 -11.96
N THR A 54 -28.39 44.67 -12.53
CA THR A 54 -28.67 43.24 -12.77
C THR A 54 -28.93 43.00 -14.25
N ILE A 55 -28.26 42.02 -14.84
CA ILE A 55 -28.58 41.49 -16.16
C ILE A 55 -29.35 40.19 -15.93
N SER A 56 -30.65 40.18 -16.19
CA SER A 56 -31.49 39.02 -15.91
C SER A 56 -32.44 38.67 -17.05
N GLY A 57 -32.58 37.37 -17.30
CA GLY A 57 -33.66 36.76 -18.07
C GLY A 57 -34.31 35.63 -17.27
N ALA A 58 -35.18 34.85 -17.92
CA ALA A 58 -35.93 33.78 -17.23
C ALA A 58 -35.04 32.66 -16.63
N ASN A 59 -33.84 32.46 -17.17
CA ASN A 59 -32.97 31.33 -16.82
C ASN A 59 -31.56 31.73 -16.32
N LEU A 60 -31.25 33.03 -16.31
CA LEU A 60 -29.96 33.55 -15.89
C LEU A 60 -30.14 34.92 -15.23
N ALA A 61 -29.49 35.14 -14.08
CA ALA A 61 -29.33 36.43 -13.45
C ALA A 61 -27.85 36.68 -13.13
N ILE A 62 -27.34 37.85 -13.50
CA ILE A 62 -25.98 38.32 -13.18
C ILE A 62 -26.14 39.61 -12.38
N ASN A 63 -25.68 39.61 -11.14
CA ASN A 63 -25.69 40.78 -10.28
C ASN A 63 -24.30 41.41 -10.26
N LEU A 64 -24.15 42.58 -10.90
CA LEU A 64 -22.87 43.29 -11.01
C LEU A 64 -22.47 44.01 -9.73
N ASN A 65 -23.40 44.14 -8.76
CA ASN A 65 -23.12 44.75 -7.47
C ASN A 65 -22.59 43.72 -6.44
N THR A 66 -23.02 42.46 -6.52
CA THR A 66 -22.59 41.38 -5.61
C THR A 66 -21.59 40.41 -6.22
N GLY A 67 -21.52 40.33 -7.55
CA GLY A 67 -20.73 39.34 -8.29
C GLY A 67 -21.40 37.97 -8.43
N GLU A 68 -22.65 37.81 -7.98
CA GLU A 68 -23.39 36.56 -8.12
C GLU A 68 -23.82 36.32 -9.57
N VAL A 69 -23.62 35.08 -10.03
CA VAL A 69 -24.17 34.56 -11.28
C VAL A 69 -25.05 33.37 -10.93
N LEU A 70 -26.36 33.51 -11.10
CA LEU A 70 -27.34 32.49 -10.77
C LEU A 70 -27.95 31.93 -12.05
N PHE A 71 -27.76 30.63 -12.29
CA PHE A 71 -28.46 29.88 -13.33
C PHE A 71 -29.72 29.25 -12.73
N GLN A 72 -30.88 29.43 -13.37
CA GLN A 72 -32.13 28.80 -12.92
C GLN A 72 -32.40 27.50 -13.69
N LYS A 73 -32.01 27.46 -14.96
CA LYS A 73 -32.16 26.32 -15.88
C LYS A 73 -31.07 26.33 -16.95
N GLY A 74 -30.96 25.25 -17.70
CA GLY A 74 -30.09 25.16 -18.87
C GLY A 74 -28.76 24.51 -18.55
N SER A 75 -27.71 24.91 -19.27
CA SER A 75 -26.42 24.23 -19.17
C SER A 75 -25.25 25.12 -19.57
N ILE A 76 -24.11 24.92 -18.93
CA ILE A 76 -22.81 25.45 -19.35
C ILE A 76 -22.12 24.35 -20.16
N LYS A 77 -21.99 24.56 -21.48
CA LYS A 77 -21.48 23.56 -22.42
C LYS A 77 -20.33 24.12 -23.25
N SER A 78 -19.35 23.27 -23.53
CA SER A 78 -18.40 23.56 -24.62
C SER A 78 -19.04 23.21 -25.97
N THR A 79 -18.67 23.94 -27.02
CA THR A 79 -19.19 23.71 -28.39
C THR A 79 -18.79 22.36 -28.97
N ASN A 80 -17.68 21.79 -28.51
CA ASN A 80 -17.22 20.44 -28.86
C ASN A 80 -17.91 19.32 -28.05
N GLY A 81 -18.82 19.65 -27.13
CA GLY A 81 -19.57 18.68 -26.34
C GLY A 81 -18.79 17.95 -25.24
N LEU A 82 -17.52 18.30 -25.03
CA LEU A 82 -16.64 17.64 -24.05
C LEU A 82 -16.87 18.09 -22.60
N LEU A 83 -17.47 19.26 -22.38
CA LEU A 83 -17.87 19.76 -21.06
C LEU A 83 -19.38 20.01 -21.08
N ASN A 84 -20.08 19.52 -20.05
CA ASN A 84 -21.49 19.76 -19.85
C ASN A 84 -21.82 19.84 -18.35
N ILE A 85 -22.15 21.04 -17.88
CA ILE A 85 -22.75 21.27 -16.57
C ILE A 85 -24.23 21.48 -16.79
N ASN A 86 -25.05 20.50 -16.41
CA ASN A 86 -26.50 20.58 -16.53
C ASN A 86 -27.08 21.13 -15.24
N ILE A 87 -27.72 22.30 -15.33
CA ILE A 87 -28.29 23.01 -14.18
C ILE A 87 -29.61 22.39 -13.74
N ASP A 88 -30.42 21.91 -14.70
CA ASP A 88 -31.72 21.29 -14.40
C ASP A 88 -31.56 20.00 -13.60
N ASN A 89 -30.54 19.20 -13.91
CA ASN A 89 -30.29 17.91 -13.27
C ASN A 89 -29.19 17.94 -12.19
N GLY A 90 -28.47 19.06 -12.04
CA GLY A 90 -27.37 19.19 -11.09
C GLY A 90 -26.14 18.32 -11.38
N THR A 91 -25.85 18.08 -12.66
CA THR A 91 -24.82 17.11 -13.06
C THR A 91 -23.65 17.75 -13.79
N PHE A 92 -22.47 17.18 -13.62
CA PHE A 92 -21.25 17.60 -14.31
C PHE A 92 -20.69 16.43 -15.11
N ALA A 93 -20.54 16.60 -16.42
CA ALA A 93 -19.90 15.64 -17.29
C ALA A 93 -18.71 16.28 -18.02
N GLN A 94 -17.58 15.58 -18.00
CA GLN A 94 -16.40 15.94 -18.79
C GLN A 94 -15.83 14.70 -19.45
N GLY A 95 -15.41 14.80 -20.71
CA GLY A 95 -14.77 13.67 -21.40
C GLY A 95 -14.00 14.07 -22.65
N ASP A 96 -13.55 13.05 -23.39
CA ASP A 96 -12.86 13.18 -24.69
C ASP A 96 -13.76 12.80 -25.89
N GLY A 97 -15.05 12.56 -25.63
CA GLY A 97 -16.03 12.07 -26.60
C GLY A 97 -16.32 10.58 -26.46
N VAL A 98 -15.40 9.80 -25.88
CA VAL A 98 -15.55 8.36 -25.64
C VAL A 98 -15.47 8.04 -24.15
N LYS A 99 -14.51 8.62 -23.43
CA LYS A 99 -14.22 8.36 -22.02
C LYS A 99 -14.37 9.64 -21.23
N GLY A 100 -14.68 9.52 -19.95
CA GLY A 100 -14.76 10.69 -19.10
C GLY A 100 -15.22 10.40 -17.69
N MET A 101 -15.64 11.47 -17.05
CA MET A 101 -16.22 11.47 -15.73
C MET A 101 -17.63 12.06 -15.74
N LEU A 102 -18.47 11.52 -14.87
CA LEU A 102 -19.81 12.02 -14.60
C LEU A 102 -19.98 12.17 -13.10
N PHE A 103 -20.27 13.38 -12.64
CA PHE A 103 -20.74 13.63 -11.29
C PHE A 103 -22.26 13.76 -11.30
N THR A 104 -22.93 12.85 -10.60
CA THR A 104 -24.38 12.82 -10.45
C THR A 104 -24.74 12.09 -9.16
N GLN A 105 -25.85 12.46 -8.53
CA GLN A 105 -26.36 11.80 -7.32
C GLN A 105 -25.34 11.71 -6.16
N GLY A 106 -24.39 12.65 -6.10
CA GLY A 106 -23.34 12.66 -5.07
C GLY A 106 -22.18 11.69 -5.30
N GLU A 107 -22.15 10.97 -6.42
CA GLU A 107 -21.06 10.08 -6.80
C GLU A 107 -20.29 10.61 -8.03
N LEU A 108 -19.01 10.29 -8.11
CA LEU A 108 -18.17 10.48 -9.30
C LEU A 108 -18.00 9.14 -10.00
N TYR A 109 -18.55 9.02 -11.20
CA TYR A 109 -18.40 7.85 -12.06
C TYR A 109 -17.33 8.09 -13.12
N LEU A 110 -16.46 7.10 -13.31
CA LEU A 110 -15.50 7.05 -14.41
C LEU A 110 -16.01 6.02 -15.41
N SER A 111 -16.41 6.48 -16.60
CA SER A 111 -17.08 5.61 -17.59
C SER A 111 -16.89 6.09 -19.02
N THR A 112 -17.32 5.29 -19.99
CA THR A 112 -17.52 5.75 -21.35
C THR A 112 -18.79 6.60 -21.50
N SER A 113 -18.83 7.43 -22.54
CA SER A 113 -19.94 8.34 -22.84
C SER A 113 -21.27 7.62 -23.14
N SER A 114 -21.21 6.38 -23.62
CA SER A 114 -22.41 5.56 -23.86
C SER A 114 -23.14 5.19 -22.56
N MET A 115 -22.47 5.21 -21.40
CA MET A 115 -23.06 4.88 -20.12
C MET A 115 -23.75 6.05 -19.40
N TRP A 116 -23.52 7.29 -19.85
CA TRP A 116 -24.01 8.46 -19.12
C TRP A 116 -25.54 8.48 -18.99
N ALA A 117 -26.28 8.12 -20.03
CA ALA A 117 -27.75 8.08 -19.95
C ALA A 117 -28.25 7.08 -18.90
N SER A 118 -27.58 5.93 -18.77
CA SER A 118 -27.91 4.90 -17.77
C SER A 118 -27.60 5.38 -16.35
N LEU A 119 -26.41 5.94 -16.14
CA LEU A 119 -25.96 6.47 -14.84
C LEU A 119 -26.80 7.67 -14.36
N MET A 120 -27.27 8.50 -15.29
CA MET A 120 -28.17 9.62 -15.01
C MET A 120 -29.60 9.18 -14.70
N GLY A 121 -30.01 8.01 -15.20
CA GLY A 121 -31.37 7.48 -15.06
C GLY A 121 -31.70 6.95 -13.66
N GLY A 122 -30.74 6.92 -12.73
CA GLY A 122 -30.97 6.52 -11.34
C GLY A 122 -31.43 5.08 -11.16
N GLY A 123 -31.27 4.23 -12.18
CA GLY A 123 -31.60 2.81 -12.06
C GLY A 123 -30.56 2.12 -11.19
N ASP A 124 -31.01 1.50 -10.10
CA ASP A 124 -30.20 0.55 -9.34
C ASP A 124 -29.61 -0.48 -10.32
N GLY A 125 -28.27 -0.54 -10.41
CA GLY A 125 -27.56 -1.47 -11.29
C GLY A 125 -26.85 -0.84 -12.50
N ALA A 126 -26.85 0.48 -12.69
CA ALA A 126 -25.95 1.11 -13.66
C ALA A 126 -24.49 0.97 -13.21
N VAL A 127 -23.69 0.18 -13.93
CA VAL A 127 -22.28 -0.09 -13.58
C VAL A 127 -21.35 0.75 -14.48
N PRO A 128 -20.51 1.63 -13.91
CA PRO A 128 -19.54 2.40 -14.69
C PRO A 128 -18.52 1.49 -15.37
N ASP A 129 -17.94 1.91 -16.50
CA ASP A 129 -16.96 1.11 -17.23
C ASP A 129 -15.61 0.98 -16.52
N TYR A 130 -15.23 1.98 -15.72
CA TYR A 130 -13.95 2.00 -15.01
C TYR A 130 -14.13 1.86 -13.51
N GLY A 131 -15.08 2.59 -12.92
CA GLY A 131 -15.26 2.61 -11.48
C GLY A 131 -16.01 3.84 -10.97
N LYS A 132 -16.11 3.96 -9.65
CA LYS A 132 -16.73 5.13 -8.99
C LYS A 132 -16.04 5.51 -7.69
N ILE A 133 -16.23 6.78 -7.32
CA ILE A 133 -15.90 7.33 -6.01
C ILE A 133 -17.19 7.87 -5.41
N GLY A 134 -17.53 7.43 -4.21
CA GLY A 134 -18.82 7.73 -3.60
C GLY A 134 -18.85 7.49 -2.11
N PHE A 135 -20.06 7.49 -1.56
CA PHE A 135 -20.29 7.19 -0.15
C PHE A 135 -20.50 5.69 0.05
N ASN A 136 -19.83 5.12 1.05
CA ASN A 136 -20.00 3.72 1.44
C ASN A 136 -20.76 3.62 2.76
N GLN A 137 -21.73 2.70 2.83
CA GLN A 137 -22.30 2.22 4.09
C GLN A 137 -21.91 0.76 4.29
N ALA A 138 -20.78 0.53 4.97
CA ALA A 138 -20.31 -0.81 5.32
C ALA A 138 -20.74 -1.19 6.74
N ILE A 139 -20.70 -2.49 7.05
CA ILE A 139 -21.01 -3.02 8.39
C ILE A 139 -20.09 -2.40 9.47
N VAL A 140 -18.86 -2.07 9.09
CA VAL A 140 -17.84 -1.49 9.98
C VAL A 140 -17.93 0.03 10.13
N GLY A 141 -18.81 0.70 9.36
CA GLY A 141 -18.99 2.15 9.41
C GLY A 141 -19.32 2.78 8.06
N GLN A 142 -19.58 4.08 8.10
CA GLN A 142 -19.87 4.91 6.93
C GLN A 142 -18.64 5.72 6.52
N GLY A 143 -18.39 5.90 5.21
CA GLY A 143 -17.20 6.60 4.74
C GLY A 143 -17.06 6.71 3.22
N LEU A 144 -15.82 6.77 2.75
CA LEU A 144 -15.47 6.87 1.32
C LEU A 144 -15.46 5.48 0.66
N LEU A 145 -16.08 5.37 -0.50
CA LEU A 145 -15.95 4.27 -1.44
C LEU A 145 -15.02 4.68 -2.60
N ILE A 146 -14.06 3.83 -2.94
CA ILE A 146 -13.32 3.87 -4.20
C ILE A 146 -13.40 2.47 -4.80
N GLU A 147 -14.04 2.34 -5.95
CA GLU A 147 -14.30 1.05 -6.59
C GLU A 147 -13.84 1.08 -8.05
N GLY A 148 -13.15 0.03 -8.48
CA GLY A 148 -12.87 -0.24 -9.89
C GLY A 148 -13.74 -1.41 -10.38
N LYS A 149 -14.22 -1.36 -11.63
CA LYS A 149 -15.13 -2.38 -12.20
C LYS A 149 -14.50 -3.78 -12.28
N HIS A 150 -13.22 -3.85 -12.63
CA HIS A 150 -12.49 -5.12 -12.83
C HIS A 150 -11.14 -5.12 -12.11
N VAL A 151 -10.43 -4.00 -12.19
CA VAL A 151 -9.13 -3.80 -11.53
C VAL A 151 -9.12 -2.41 -10.92
N LEU A 152 -8.70 -2.31 -9.66
CA LEU A 152 -8.32 -1.05 -9.04
C LEU A 152 -6.80 -1.05 -8.86
N THR A 153 -6.13 -0.04 -9.42
CA THR A 153 -4.68 0.16 -9.30
C THR A 153 -4.42 1.51 -8.66
N LEU A 154 -3.72 1.50 -7.53
CA LEU A 154 -3.15 2.69 -6.90
C LEU A 154 -1.64 2.59 -7.07
N GLY A 155 -1.03 3.50 -7.84
CA GLY A 155 0.38 3.43 -8.16
C GLY A 155 1.01 4.80 -8.34
N ILE A 156 2.32 4.85 -8.20
CA ILE A 156 3.10 6.08 -8.41
C ILE A 156 3.56 6.12 -9.87
N HIS A 157 3.34 7.22 -10.57
CA HIS A 157 3.83 7.39 -11.94
C HIS A 157 5.29 7.89 -11.95
N LYS A 158 6.16 7.23 -12.71
CA LYS A 158 7.54 7.67 -12.96
C LYS A 158 7.78 7.71 -14.47
N ASP A 159 8.15 8.88 -14.98
CA ASP A 159 8.67 9.20 -16.32
C ASP A 159 8.57 8.04 -17.34
N ASN A 160 7.39 7.86 -17.92
CA ASN A 160 7.02 6.91 -19.00
C ASN A 160 6.70 5.45 -18.63
N TRP A 161 6.56 5.10 -17.35
CA TRP A 161 6.09 3.76 -16.96
C TRP A 161 4.58 3.76 -16.67
N PRO A 162 3.77 3.06 -17.48
CA PRO A 162 2.37 2.88 -17.15
C PRO A 162 2.25 2.06 -15.86
N SER A 163 1.40 2.50 -14.95
CA SER A 163 1.13 1.86 -13.65
C SER A 163 0.47 0.48 -13.75
N THR A 164 0.11 0.04 -14.96
CA THR A 164 -0.67 -1.18 -15.24
C THR A 164 0.17 -2.43 -15.48
N VAL A 165 1.50 -2.39 -15.28
CA VAL A 165 2.40 -3.52 -15.57
C VAL A 165 2.91 -4.14 -14.26
N ILE A 166 3.03 -5.47 -14.18
CA ILE A 166 3.54 -6.23 -13.02
C ILE A 166 5.05 -5.96 -12.75
N ALA A 167 5.68 -5.09 -13.55
CA ALA A 167 7.04 -4.56 -13.38
C ALA A 167 7.06 -3.02 -13.28
N ALA A 168 5.92 -2.41 -12.98
CA ALA A 168 5.75 -0.97 -12.81
C ALA A 168 6.34 -0.49 -11.45
N PRO A 169 6.53 0.83 -11.29
CA PRO A 169 6.78 1.48 -10.00
C PRO A 169 5.84 0.98 -8.88
N PRO A 170 6.18 1.27 -7.60
CA PRO A 170 5.42 0.79 -6.46
C PRO A 170 3.92 1.01 -6.60
N SER A 171 3.16 -0.05 -6.34
CA SER A 171 1.72 -0.08 -6.58
C SER A 171 1.00 -1.08 -5.67
N LEU A 172 -0.27 -0.79 -5.46
CA LEU A 172 -1.29 -1.67 -4.91
C LEU A 172 -2.31 -1.95 -6.01
N MET A 173 -2.53 -3.23 -6.32
CA MET A 173 -3.52 -3.64 -7.30
C MET A 173 -4.42 -4.71 -6.72
N MET A 174 -5.71 -4.59 -7.00
CA MET A 174 -6.72 -5.59 -6.68
C MET A 174 -7.58 -5.86 -7.92
N SER A 175 -8.01 -7.12 -8.10
CA SER A 175 -8.88 -7.51 -9.20
C SER A 175 -10.13 -8.25 -8.71
N ASP A 176 -11.18 -8.21 -9.53
CA ASP A 176 -12.39 -9.03 -9.38
C ASP A 176 -12.15 -10.54 -9.52
N THR A 177 -10.99 -10.93 -10.07
CA THR A 177 -10.52 -12.32 -10.14
C THR A 177 -9.80 -12.82 -8.89
N GLY A 178 -9.72 -12.00 -7.84
CA GLY A 178 -9.15 -12.38 -6.54
C GLY A 178 -7.65 -12.12 -6.40
N TRP A 179 -7.04 -11.38 -7.32
CA TRP A 179 -5.65 -10.95 -7.14
C TRP A 179 -5.59 -9.79 -6.16
N PHE A 180 -4.65 -9.88 -5.22
CA PHE A 180 -4.21 -8.77 -4.39
C PHE A 180 -2.70 -8.69 -4.50
N TYR A 181 -2.20 -7.58 -5.04
CA TYR A 181 -0.82 -7.42 -5.44
C TYR A 181 -0.22 -6.17 -4.79
N LEU A 182 0.79 -6.38 -3.95
CA LEU A 182 1.62 -5.33 -3.37
C LEU A 182 3.00 -5.41 -4.01
N ASN A 183 3.40 -4.32 -4.64
CA ASN A 183 4.69 -4.20 -5.30
C ASN A 183 5.48 -3.04 -4.72
N GLY A 184 6.67 -3.36 -4.19
CA GLY A 184 7.65 -2.38 -3.75
C GLY A 184 8.88 -2.31 -4.63
N GLN A 185 8.81 -2.65 -5.93
CA GLN A 185 9.96 -2.75 -6.86
C GLN A 185 11.10 -1.77 -6.54
N GLY A 186 12.30 -2.30 -6.22
CA GLY A 186 13.49 -1.52 -5.90
C GLY A 186 13.51 -0.88 -4.50
N THR A 187 12.47 -1.11 -3.70
CA THR A 187 12.25 -0.51 -2.37
C THR A 187 11.78 -1.57 -1.37
N LEU A 188 11.56 -1.16 -0.13
CA LEU A 188 11.07 -2.01 0.96
C LEU A 188 9.54 -2.07 0.91
N VAL A 189 8.96 -3.28 1.04
CA VAL A 189 7.56 -3.46 1.45
C VAL A 189 7.57 -3.81 2.93
N GLN A 190 6.92 -2.99 3.75
CA GLN A 190 6.86 -3.15 5.20
C GLN A 190 5.39 -3.28 5.65
N ILE A 191 5.13 -4.26 6.50
CA ILE A 191 3.81 -4.48 7.13
C ILE A 191 4.04 -4.48 8.64
N ASP A 192 3.58 -3.43 9.32
CA ASP A 192 3.72 -3.23 10.76
C ASP A 192 2.39 -3.41 11.49
N GLY A 193 2.45 -3.87 12.74
CA GLY A 193 1.29 -3.92 13.62
C GLY A 193 1.62 -4.38 15.04
N GLY A 194 0.62 -4.40 15.92
CA GLY A 194 0.77 -4.86 17.30
C GLY A 194 1.50 -3.88 18.22
N ASP A 195 1.65 -4.30 19.48
CA ASP A 195 2.33 -3.54 20.53
C ASP A 195 3.85 -3.63 20.41
N LYS A 196 4.56 -2.69 21.05
CA LYS A 196 6.02 -2.74 21.15
C LYS A 196 6.47 -3.79 22.15
N TYR A 197 7.61 -4.43 21.88
CA TYR A 197 8.27 -5.40 22.75
C TYR A 197 9.77 -5.08 22.86
N GLU A 198 10.45 -5.61 23.87
CA GLU A 198 11.89 -5.42 24.05
C GLU A 198 12.68 -6.64 23.58
N VAL A 199 13.70 -6.42 22.76
CA VAL A 199 14.68 -7.45 22.36
C VAL A 199 16.07 -6.87 22.51
N ASN A 200 16.91 -7.53 23.30
CA ASN A 200 18.31 -7.11 23.53
C ASN A 200 18.45 -5.63 23.98
N GLY A 201 17.49 -5.14 24.78
CA GLY A 201 17.47 -3.76 25.27
C GLY A 201 16.99 -2.71 24.25
N PHE A 202 16.50 -3.15 23.08
CA PHE A 202 15.90 -2.28 22.07
C PHE A 202 14.39 -2.49 22.00
N SER A 203 13.65 -1.39 21.89
CA SER A 203 12.21 -1.43 21.64
C SER A 203 11.95 -1.72 20.16
N SER A 204 11.25 -2.83 19.89
CA SER A 204 10.90 -3.34 18.58
C SER A 204 9.37 -3.41 18.42
N GLN A 205 8.89 -3.44 17.18
CA GLN A 205 7.48 -3.63 16.85
C GLN A 205 7.33 -4.79 15.85
N PRO A 206 6.29 -5.63 15.96
CA PRO A 206 6.08 -6.71 15.01
C PRO A 206 5.96 -6.21 13.58
N ALA A 207 6.78 -6.78 12.69
CA ALA A 207 6.87 -6.34 11.31
C ALA A 207 7.30 -7.45 10.35
N ILE A 208 6.87 -7.33 9.10
CA ILE A 208 7.40 -8.11 7.97
C ILE A 208 8.02 -7.15 6.96
N TYR A 209 9.30 -7.34 6.67
CA TYR A 209 10.06 -6.57 5.70
C TYR A 209 10.37 -7.44 4.48
N ILE A 210 9.92 -7.04 3.30
CA ILE A 210 10.19 -7.73 2.03
C ILE A 210 11.04 -6.82 1.15
N GLY A 211 12.15 -7.34 0.64
CA GLY A 211 13.09 -6.53 -0.14
C GLY A 211 13.96 -5.65 0.74
N THR A 212 14.55 -6.24 1.78
CA THR A 212 15.46 -5.56 2.71
C THR A 212 16.87 -6.17 2.67
N ASN A 213 17.85 -5.46 3.21
CA ASN A 213 19.19 -5.96 3.51
C ASN A 213 19.47 -6.01 5.03
N ALA A 214 18.44 -5.85 5.86
CA ALA A 214 18.54 -6.11 7.29
C ALA A 214 19.00 -7.56 7.57
N PRO A 215 19.78 -7.82 8.63
CA PRO A 215 20.25 -6.87 9.64
C PRO A 215 21.54 -6.12 9.25
N THR A 216 22.08 -6.33 8.05
CA THR A 216 23.34 -5.72 7.59
C THR A 216 23.26 -4.24 7.20
N TRP A 217 22.08 -3.61 7.38
CA TRP A 217 21.72 -2.19 7.20
C TRP A 217 22.65 -1.38 6.30
N ASN A 218 22.27 -1.24 5.01
CA ASN A 218 22.96 -0.49 3.95
C ASN A 218 24.16 -1.16 3.26
N LYS A 219 24.44 -2.45 3.54
CA LYS A 219 25.39 -3.24 2.75
C LYS A 219 24.67 -4.35 1.99
N GLY A 220 24.97 -4.51 0.69
CA GLY A 220 24.48 -5.62 -0.12
C GLY A 220 23.07 -5.46 -0.69
N PRO A 221 22.63 -6.45 -1.51
CA PRO A 221 21.34 -6.42 -2.21
C PRO A 221 20.15 -6.52 -1.25
N LYS A 222 19.05 -5.86 -1.62
CA LYS A 222 17.76 -5.90 -0.91
C LYS A 222 16.96 -7.16 -1.25
N ASN A 223 17.51 -8.32 -0.93
CA ASN A 223 16.99 -9.63 -1.33
C ASN A 223 16.51 -10.49 -0.16
N ARG A 224 16.34 -9.91 1.02
CA ARG A 224 15.91 -10.62 2.22
C ARG A 224 14.44 -10.37 2.54
N ILE A 225 13.83 -11.36 3.18
CA ILE A 225 12.57 -11.24 3.92
C ILE A 225 12.92 -11.38 5.39
N VAL A 226 12.54 -10.40 6.20
CA VAL A 226 12.74 -10.39 7.65
C VAL A 226 11.38 -10.37 8.33
N ILE A 227 11.20 -11.26 9.30
CA ILE A 227 10.01 -11.35 10.14
C ILE A 227 10.47 -11.03 11.56
N ASP A 228 10.16 -9.82 12.03
CA ASP A 228 10.52 -9.37 13.36
C ASP A 228 9.29 -9.49 14.26
N ALA A 229 9.40 -10.31 15.30
CA ALA A 229 8.40 -10.48 16.36
C ALA A 229 9.07 -11.13 17.57
N GLU A 230 8.43 -11.04 18.74
CA GLU A 230 8.86 -11.79 19.93
C GLU A 230 8.77 -13.31 19.70
N TYR A 231 7.72 -13.75 19.01
CA TYR A 231 7.50 -15.13 18.59
C TYR A 231 6.91 -15.20 17.18
N VAL A 232 7.35 -16.20 16.40
CA VAL A 232 6.75 -16.56 15.11
C VAL A 232 6.00 -17.88 15.26
N HIS A 233 4.68 -17.82 15.37
CA HIS A 233 3.84 -19.02 15.46
C HIS A 233 3.38 -19.51 14.08
N ILE A 234 3.78 -20.72 13.71
CA ILE A 234 3.28 -21.42 12.52
C ILE A 234 2.59 -22.70 12.97
N ARG A 235 1.29 -22.61 13.30
CA ARG A 235 0.56 -23.69 13.96
C ARG A 235 0.55 -25.00 13.14
N SER A 236 0.45 -24.91 11.82
CA SER A 236 0.50 -26.07 10.93
C SER A 236 1.83 -26.82 11.00
N VAL A 237 2.96 -26.14 11.25
CA VAL A 237 4.27 -26.80 11.43
C VAL A 237 4.29 -27.63 12.71
N TYR A 238 3.61 -27.18 13.77
CA TYR A 238 3.45 -27.96 15.00
C TYR A 238 2.51 -29.16 14.79
N ASP A 239 1.39 -28.97 14.07
CA ASP A 239 0.37 -30.00 13.91
C ASP A 239 0.73 -31.09 12.89
N MET A 240 1.60 -30.79 11.92
CA MET A 240 1.99 -31.73 10.87
C MET A 240 3.30 -32.45 11.21
N THR A 241 3.21 -33.69 11.69
CA THR A 241 4.38 -34.52 12.04
C THR A 241 5.01 -35.20 10.83
N THR A 242 6.33 -35.40 10.85
CA THR A 242 7.08 -36.23 9.89
C THR A 242 8.10 -37.09 10.63
N SER A 243 8.40 -38.29 10.12
CA SER A 243 9.50 -39.13 10.63
C SER A 243 10.89 -38.66 10.19
N SER A 244 10.96 -37.64 9.32
CA SER A 244 12.24 -37.06 8.89
C SER A 244 12.88 -36.26 10.03
N SER A 245 14.20 -36.33 10.13
CA SER A 245 14.94 -35.54 11.11
C SER A 245 14.80 -34.04 10.85
N PRO A 246 14.71 -33.20 11.89
CA PRO A 246 14.82 -31.76 11.75
C PRO A 246 16.13 -31.38 11.07
N ASN A 247 16.08 -30.54 10.03
CA ASN A 247 17.27 -30.17 9.24
C ASN A 247 17.43 -28.65 9.06
N VAL A 248 16.70 -27.85 9.85
CA VAL A 248 16.78 -26.39 9.83
C VAL A 248 17.77 -25.93 10.90
N PHE A 249 18.68 -25.04 10.51
CA PHE A 249 19.63 -24.34 11.37
C PHE A 249 19.36 -22.83 11.27
N VAL A 250 19.48 -22.13 12.39
CA VAL A 250 19.37 -20.67 12.46
C VAL A 250 20.79 -20.11 12.48
N ALA A 251 21.17 -19.40 11.43
CA ALA A 251 22.48 -18.74 11.36
C ALA A 251 22.56 -17.55 12.35
N SER A 252 23.77 -17.08 12.63
CA SER A 252 24.00 -15.97 13.56
C SER A 252 23.33 -14.65 13.16
N ASP A 253 22.97 -14.47 11.89
CA ASP A 253 22.19 -13.32 11.40
C ASP A 253 20.68 -13.56 11.37
N GLY A 254 20.21 -14.66 11.97
CA GLY A 254 18.80 -15.08 12.03
C GLY A 254 18.29 -15.83 10.81
N ALA A 255 19.13 -16.07 9.79
CA ALA A 255 18.68 -16.76 8.57
C ALA A 255 18.38 -18.25 8.83
N LEU A 256 17.25 -18.72 8.32
CA LEU A 256 16.92 -20.15 8.28
C LEU A 256 17.67 -20.81 7.13
N VAL A 257 18.54 -21.78 7.43
CA VAL A 257 19.31 -22.54 6.46
C VAL A 257 19.20 -24.04 6.70
N ARG A 258 19.52 -24.85 5.68
CA ARG A 258 19.46 -26.31 5.78
C ARG A 258 20.82 -26.90 6.20
N SER A 259 20.82 -27.79 7.18
CA SER A 259 21.98 -28.64 7.49
C SER A 259 22.14 -29.79 6.47
N THR A 260 23.35 -30.01 5.94
CA THR A 260 23.61 -31.01 4.90
C THR A 260 24.90 -31.79 5.15
N SER A 261 24.88 -33.10 4.88
CA SER A 261 26.07 -33.96 5.05
C SER A 261 26.61 -34.60 3.76
N ALA A 262 25.94 -34.39 2.63
CA ALA A 262 26.34 -35.02 1.35
C ALA A 262 27.64 -34.40 0.79
N SER A 263 28.52 -35.24 0.24
CA SER A 263 29.84 -34.82 -0.27
C SER A 263 29.78 -33.75 -1.37
N LYS A 264 28.71 -33.68 -2.16
CA LYS A 264 28.53 -32.63 -3.18
C LYS A 264 28.46 -31.19 -2.61
N TYR A 265 28.19 -31.05 -1.32
CA TYR A 265 28.18 -29.76 -0.62
C TYR A 265 29.45 -29.54 0.21
N LYS A 266 30.44 -30.43 0.10
CA LYS A 266 31.63 -30.47 0.96
C LYS A 266 32.90 -30.57 0.13
N VAL A 267 33.97 -29.96 0.61
CA VAL A 267 35.32 -30.04 0.03
C VAL A 267 36.30 -30.45 1.13
N ASN A 268 37.49 -30.93 0.77
CA ASN A 268 38.56 -31.34 1.71
C ASN A 268 38.12 -32.40 2.74
N ILE A 269 37.46 -33.48 2.28
CA ILE A 269 37.00 -34.56 3.16
C ILE A 269 38.17 -35.48 3.56
N GLU A 270 38.56 -35.42 4.83
CA GLU A 270 39.51 -36.35 5.45
C GLU A 270 38.78 -37.51 6.15
N ARG A 271 39.43 -38.67 6.24
CA ARG A 271 38.87 -39.88 6.86
C ARG A 271 39.86 -40.44 7.89
N THR A 272 39.43 -40.54 9.15
CA THR A 272 40.23 -41.06 10.27
C THR A 272 39.45 -42.13 11.04
N ARG A 273 40.18 -42.98 11.78
CA ARG A 273 39.64 -43.99 12.71
C ARG A 273 40.27 -43.89 14.11
N SER A 274 40.74 -42.70 14.50
CA SER A 274 41.30 -42.45 15.83
C SER A 274 40.24 -42.59 16.93
N THR A 275 40.63 -43.10 18.09
CA THR A 275 39.79 -43.22 19.31
C THR A 275 39.96 -42.07 20.28
N ASP A 276 40.95 -41.20 20.11
CA ASP A 276 41.32 -40.12 21.04
C ASP A 276 40.12 -39.21 21.42
N LEU A 277 39.32 -38.80 20.43
CA LEU A 277 38.12 -37.99 20.67
C LEU A 277 37.08 -38.74 21.54
N ALA A 278 36.91 -40.04 21.31
CA ALA A 278 35.99 -40.88 22.08
C ALA A 278 36.50 -41.11 23.51
N GLU A 279 37.80 -41.37 23.68
CA GLU A 279 38.41 -41.59 24.99
C GLU A 279 38.32 -40.36 25.89
N ARG A 280 38.54 -39.16 25.33
CA ARG A 280 38.33 -37.89 26.04
C ARG A 280 36.85 -37.68 26.38
N LEU A 281 35.95 -37.98 25.45
CA LEU A 281 34.51 -37.85 25.68
C LEU A 281 34.01 -38.74 26.84
N LEU A 282 34.59 -39.93 27.04
CA LEU A 282 34.25 -40.80 28.17
C LEU A 282 34.61 -40.21 29.54
N THR A 283 35.43 -39.16 29.60
CA THR A 283 35.82 -38.48 30.84
C THR A 283 34.86 -37.37 31.25
N VAL A 284 33.95 -36.96 30.35
CA VAL A 284 33.02 -35.84 30.56
C VAL A 284 31.82 -36.30 31.42
N PRO A 285 31.47 -35.58 32.51
CA PRO A 285 30.31 -35.92 33.33
C PRO A 285 28.99 -35.58 32.65
N ASN A 286 27.93 -36.30 33.02
CA ASN A 286 26.57 -35.92 32.66
C ASN A 286 26.07 -34.78 33.56
N ALA A 287 25.24 -33.91 32.99
CA ALA A 287 24.64 -32.78 33.67
C ALA A 287 23.11 -32.82 33.65
N HIS A 288 22.52 -32.17 34.66
CA HIS A 288 21.10 -31.88 34.73
C HIS A 288 20.91 -30.40 34.99
N TRP A 289 19.98 -29.75 34.29
CA TRP A 289 19.74 -28.32 34.45
C TRP A 289 18.28 -27.93 34.23
N LEU A 290 17.93 -26.74 34.72
CA LEU A 290 16.69 -26.05 34.39
C LEU A 290 17.03 -24.87 33.48
N ASP A 291 16.24 -24.66 32.42
CA ASP A 291 16.46 -23.53 31.52
C ASP A 291 16.23 -22.20 32.24
N LYS A 292 17.21 -21.31 32.18
CA LYS A 292 17.19 -20.04 32.91
C LYS A 292 16.02 -19.17 32.47
N ALA A 293 15.79 -19.05 31.17
CA ALA A 293 14.71 -18.23 30.64
C ALA A 293 13.32 -18.83 30.97
N ALA A 294 13.17 -20.15 30.94
CA ALA A 294 11.94 -20.82 31.38
C ALA A 294 11.68 -20.62 32.88
N MET A 295 12.74 -20.64 33.71
CA MET A 295 12.63 -20.33 35.14
C MET A 295 12.21 -18.88 35.38
N GLU A 296 12.74 -17.93 34.61
CA GLU A 296 12.35 -16.52 34.66
C GLU A 296 10.88 -16.32 34.24
N ARG A 297 10.44 -16.94 33.13
CA ARG A 297 9.03 -16.93 32.69
C ARG A 297 8.08 -17.58 33.69
N TYR A 298 8.52 -18.65 34.36
CA TYR A 298 7.75 -19.28 35.42
C TYR A 298 7.61 -18.35 36.64
N ALA A 299 8.70 -17.67 37.03
CA ALA A 299 8.70 -16.71 38.12
C ALA A 299 7.86 -15.45 37.82
N SER A 300 7.83 -14.99 36.56
CA SER A 300 6.99 -13.85 36.13
C SER A 300 5.50 -14.22 35.96
N GLY A 301 5.17 -15.51 35.90
CA GLY A 301 3.82 -16.02 35.69
C GLY A 301 3.38 -16.14 34.22
N GLU A 302 4.25 -15.83 33.27
CA GLU A 302 4.04 -16.05 31.83
C GLU A 302 3.91 -17.55 31.50
N GLN A 303 4.73 -18.37 32.16
CA GLN A 303 4.65 -19.82 32.07
C GLN A 303 4.02 -20.39 33.34
N LYS A 304 2.92 -21.15 33.20
CA LYS A 304 2.23 -21.75 34.35
C LYS A 304 2.84 -23.07 34.81
N GLU A 305 3.48 -23.79 33.91
CA GLU A 305 4.05 -25.11 34.18
C GLU A 305 5.49 -24.98 34.67
N LEU A 306 5.82 -25.74 35.72
CA LEU A 306 7.18 -25.80 36.24
C LEU A 306 8.11 -26.32 35.13
N PRO A 307 9.23 -25.62 34.83
CA PRO A 307 10.21 -26.11 33.87
C PRO A 307 10.70 -27.50 34.24
N GLN A 308 10.76 -28.39 33.24
CA GLN A 308 11.25 -29.74 33.41
C GLN A 308 12.79 -29.73 33.50
N THR A 309 13.35 -30.64 34.27
CA THR A 309 14.80 -30.87 34.32
C THR A 309 15.26 -31.49 33.01
N ASN A 310 16.24 -30.85 32.37
CA ASN A 310 16.92 -31.37 31.19
C ASN A 310 18.09 -32.28 31.59
N PHE A 311 18.48 -33.17 30.69
CA PHE A 311 19.62 -34.08 30.84
C PHE A 311 20.53 -33.98 29.61
N GLY A 312 21.85 -33.98 29.82
CA GLY A 312 22.82 -33.88 28.74
C GLY A 312 24.24 -33.62 29.25
N LEU A 313 24.99 -32.84 28.47
CA LEU A 313 26.36 -32.39 28.71
C LEU A 313 26.41 -30.85 28.67
N ILE A 314 27.43 -30.25 29.28
CA ILE A 314 27.67 -28.80 29.30
C ILE A 314 28.88 -28.46 28.41
N ALA A 315 28.79 -27.38 27.63
CA ALA A 315 29.77 -27.08 26.58
C ALA A 315 31.17 -26.80 27.17
N GLU A 316 31.21 -26.13 28.31
CA GLU A 316 32.41 -25.83 29.08
C GLU A 316 33.13 -27.10 29.55
N ASP A 317 32.39 -28.15 29.92
CA ASP A 317 32.99 -29.43 30.33
C ASP A 317 33.66 -30.14 29.13
N LEU A 318 33.09 -30.01 27.92
CA LEU A 318 33.68 -30.54 26.69
C LEU A 318 34.93 -29.75 26.29
N GLU A 319 34.89 -28.42 26.37
CA GLU A 319 36.05 -27.56 26.14
C GLU A 319 37.20 -27.93 27.10
N ALA A 320 36.91 -28.08 28.39
CA ALA A 320 37.90 -28.46 29.40
C ALA A 320 38.53 -29.84 29.14
N ALA A 321 37.78 -30.77 28.55
CA ALA A 321 38.26 -32.07 28.11
C ALA A 321 39.01 -32.03 26.75
N GLY A 322 39.13 -30.85 26.13
CA GLY A 322 39.81 -30.65 24.85
C GLY A 322 39.03 -31.21 23.65
N LEU A 323 37.69 -31.18 23.69
CA LEU A 323 36.78 -31.71 22.67
C LEU A 323 36.24 -30.60 21.75
N GLU A 324 37.15 -29.80 21.19
CA GLU A 324 36.82 -28.61 20.41
C GLU A 324 35.92 -28.88 19.17
N ASP A 325 36.09 -30.04 18.51
CA ASP A 325 35.27 -30.43 17.36
C ASP A 325 33.78 -30.68 17.69
N LEU A 326 33.47 -30.83 18.98
CA LEU A 326 32.14 -31.12 19.48
C LEU A 326 31.48 -29.92 20.17
N VAL A 327 32.16 -28.78 20.30
CA VAL A 327 31.55 -27.54 20.77
C VAL A 327 31.09 -26.67 19.60
N VAL A 328 30.19 -25.72 19.90
CA VAL A 328 29.75 -24.67 18.98
C VAL A 328 30.16 -23.35 19.58
N ARG A 329 30.81 -22.49 18.78
CA ARG A 329 31.20 -21.14 19.17
C ARG A 329 30.51 -20.09 18.33
N GLY A 330 30.23 -18.96 18.97
CA GLY A 330 29.71 -17.77 18.33
C GLY A 330 30.75 -17.05 17.47
N PRO A 331 30.34 -16.02 16.71
CA PRO A 331 31.26 -15.19 15.92
C PRO A 331 32.32 -14.44 16.75
N ASP A 332 32.05 -14.24 18.04
CA ASP A 332 32.95 -13.65 19.04
C ASP A 332 33.93 -14.67 19.66
N GLY A 333 33.76 -15.96 19.40
CA GLY A 333 34.57 -17.05 19.95
C GLY A 333 34.04 -17.62 21.27
N GLU A 334 32.94 -17.09 21.79
CA GLU A 334 32.33 -17.57 23.02
C GLU A 334 31.63 -18.92 22.80
N LEU A 335 31.56 -19.74 23.85
CA LEU A 335 30.85 -21.03 23.81
C LEU A 335 29.33 -20.79 23.72
N GLU A 336 28.70 -21.39 22.70
CA GLU A 336 27.25 -21.30 22.47
C GLU A 336 26.54 -22.65 22.61
N GLY A 337 27.25 -23.78 22.52
CA GLY A 337 26.62 -25.09 22.68
C GLY A 337 27.48 -26.28 22.30
N ILE A 338 26.80 -27.41 22.04
CA ILE A 338 27.39 -28.73 21.78
C ILE A 338 26.80 -29.33 20.49
N GLN A 339 27.62 -30.06 19.76
CA GLN A 339 27.25 -30.80 18.55
C GLN A 339 26.80 -32.22 18.90
N TYR A 340 25.63 -32.33 19.55
CA TYR A 340 25.07 -33.60 20.01
C TYR A 340 24.91 -34.65 18.89
N ASP A 341 24.59 -34.21 17.67
CA ASP A 341 24.46 -35.07 16.49
C ASP A 341 25.78 -35.75 16.09
N ARG A 342 26.92 -35.18 16.48
CA ARG A 342 28.26 -35.68 16.16
C ARG A 342 28.86 -36.59 17.23
N ILE A 343 28.33 -36.56 18.46
CA ILE A 343 28.81 -37.39 19.57
C ILE A 343 28.80 -38.88 19.20
N ALA A 344 27.72 -39.38 18.62
CA ALA A 344 27.63 -40.79 18.21
C ALA A 344 28.71 -41.14 17.17
N ALA A 345 28.95 -40.24 16.21
CA ALA A 345 30.00 -40.42 15.21
C ALA A 345 31.41 -40.44 15.82
N ALA A 346 31.65 -39.61 16.84
CA ALA A 346 32.90 -39.58 17.60
C ALA A 346 33.19 -40.90 18.32
N LEU A 347 32.16 -41.60 18.81
CA LEU A 347 32.31 -42.87 19.54
C LEU A 347 32.52 -44.09 18.64
N LEU A 348 32.17 -44.01 17.35
CA LEU A 348 32.21 -45.16 16.43
C LEU A 348 33.59 -45.86 16.36
N PRO A 349 34.73 -45.15 16.29
CA PRO A 349 36.05 -45.81 16.23
C PRO A 349 36.36 -46.63 17.49
N LEU A 350 36.03 -46.10 18.67
CA LEU A 350 36.25 -46.81 19.93
C LEU A 350 35.33 -48.02 20.06
N LEU A 351 34.05 -47.89 19.69
CA LEU A 351 33.13 -49.02 19.66
C LEU A 351 33.60 -50.12 18.70
N ALA A 352 34.18 -49.75 17.57
CA ALA A 352 34.77 -50.71 16.63
C ALA A 352 35.99 -51.42 17.24
N GLN A 353 36.88 -50.68 17.91
CA GLN A 353 38.03 -51.25 18.61
C GLN A 353 37.58 -52.23 19.71
N MET A 354 36.68 -51.79 20.60
CA MET A 354 36.14 -52.63 21.68
C MET A 354 35.50 -53.92 21.13
N LYS A 355 34.79 -53.82 20.01
CA LYS A 355 34.22 -55.01 19.35
C LYS A 355 35.32 -55.98 18.90
N THR A 356 36.38 -55.49 18.28
CA THR A 356 37.52 -56.33 17.87
C THR A 356 38.17 -57.01 19.06
N GLU A 357 38.46 -56.27 20.14
CA GLU A 357 39.05 -56.83 21.36
C GLU A 357 38.16 -57.90 22.01
N ILE A 358 36.84 -57.67 22.08
CA ILE A 358 35.89 -58.66 22.58
C ILE A 358 35.87 -59.93 21.72
N ASP A 359 35.90 -59.77 20.39
CA ASP A 359 35.88 -60.91 19.47
C ASP A 359 37.19 -61.73 19.58
N GLU A 360 38.34 -61.08 19.79
CA GLU A 360 39.63 -61.74 20.07
C GLU A 360 39.65 -62.48 21.42
N LEU A 361 39.12 -61.86 22.48
CA LEU A 361 38.98 -62.48 23.80
C LEU A 361 38.09 -63.72 23.76
N LYS A 362 37.02 -63.70 22.94
CA LYS A 362 36.15 -64.87 22.75
C LYS A 362 36.77 -65.97 21.91
N ALA A 363 37.69 -65.64 21.01
CA ALA A 363 38.40 -66.63 20.20
C ALA A 363 39.50 -67.38 20.99
N THR A 364 39.90 -66.82 22.14
CA THR A 364 40.90 -67.38 23.05
C THR A 364 40.32 -68.04 24.30
N ALA A 365 38.99 -67.96 24.48
CA ALA A 365 38.19 -68.66 25.49
C ALA A 365 37.57 -69.94 24.91
#